data_AF-A0A949HNQ8-F1
#
_entry.id   AF-A0A949HNQ8-F1
#
_cell.length_a   1.000
_cell.length_b   1.000
_cell.length_c   1.000
_cell.angle_alpha   90.00
_cell.angle_beta   90.00
_cell.angle_gamma   90.00
#
_symmetry.space_group_name_H-M   'P 1'
#
loop_
_entity.id
_entity.type
_entity.pdbx_description
1 polymer ?
#
loop_
_entity_poly.entity_id
_entity_poly.type
_entity_poly.pdbx_seq_one_letter_code
_entity_poly.pdbx_strand_id
1 'polypeptide(L)'
;MTEFAPNLERWWDWYAQPLSLARAASEWTWIERIANETRSNNPVISAQVAFEDSLTAGFCLLLAGALAVQGGITRRPHHRSYRFSDLCLQSNSPDTIPRCIERLIVESFRRKAELYQALLPAESAMVDPHCISQDHCRLAGMFYLTKLNRMEKSLTNGKLELAPGKRPSNLTIQPYHRIPEGDWIKLIENSYVNSKDVPEISSLRSTRCALEGYRANRTRGVEGWFVVRVDGKPAGCLILARNYHPVGEISYLGLSPEFRGKGYSFGIMQFALDWMASQKCTKVALAIDSRNEVALRVYQNWGFQDTISYHAWVASPKTFQSSDFYSST
;
A
#
# COMPACT_ATOMS: atom_id res chain seq x y z
N MET A 1 18.79 8.69 28.71
CA MET A 1 17.55 8.50 29.49
C MET A 1 16.70 9.73 29.24
N THR A 2 15.61 9.68 28.49
CA THR A 2 14.48 8.74 28.57
C THR A 2 14.04 8.22 27.21
N GLU A 3 13.70 6.93 27.20
CA GLU A 3 13.01 6.21 26.13
C GLU A 3 11.64 6.83 25.83
N PHE A 4 11.25 6.85 24.56
CA PHE A 4 9.90 6.50 24.09
C PHE A 4 9.97 6.20 22.57
N ALA A 5 10.25 4.94 22.23
CA ALA A 5 9.74 4.31 21.00
C ALA A 5 8.30 3.83 21.30
N PRO A 6 7.30 3.90 20.37
CA PRO A 6 7.19 2.94 19.26
C PRO A 6 6.35 3.43 18.03
N ASN A 7 6.44 4.69 17.58
CA ASN A 7 5.44 5.25 16.64
C ASN A 7 5.64 4.96 15.14
N LEU A 8 6.30 3.85 14.78
CA LEU A 8 6.85 3.63 13.45
C LEU A 8 6.39 2.40 12.70
N GLU A 9 6.02 1.36 13.45
CA GLU A 9 5.27 0.21 12.94
C GLU A 9 3.86 0.63 12.49
N ARG A 10 3.48 1.88 12.83
CA ARG A 10 2.22 2.52 12.52
C ARG A 10 1.82 2.47 11.06
N TRP A 11 2.68 2.58 10.05
CA TRP A 11 2.13 2.74 8.69
C TRP A 11 1.28 1.54 8.25
N TRP A 12 1.71 0.32 8.57
CA TRP A 12 1.01 -0.93 8.21
C TRP A 12 0.02 -1.37 9.30
N ASP A 13 0.33 -1.20 10.59
CA ASP A 13 -0.65 -1.39 11.68
C ASP A 13 -1.83 -0.42 11.56
N TRP A 14 -1.60 0.78 11.03
CA TRP A 14 -2.63 1.81 10.81
C TRP A 14 -3.54 1.47 9.63
N TYR A 15 -3.02 0.84 8.56
CA TYR A 15 -3.84 0.19 7.52
C TYR A 15 -4.70 -0.94 8.10
N ALA A 16 -4.24 -1.64 9.15
CA ALA A 16 -4.88 -2.83 9.72
C ALA A 16 -5.93 -2.53 10.80
N GLN A 17 -5.83 -1.40 11.51
CA GLN A 17 -6.52 -1.20 12.78
C GLN A 17 -7.62 -0.13 12.67
N PRO A 18 -8.81 -0.35 13.26
CA PRO A 18 -9.95 0.55 13.19
C PRO A 18 -9.70 1.84 13.99
N LEU A 19 -10.46 2.88 13.66
CA LEU A 19 -10.19 4.25 14.08
C LEU A 19 -10.95 4.62 15.35
N SER A 20 -10.22 4.84 16.44
CA SER A 20 -10.76 5.49 17.64
C SER A 20 -10.73 7.03 17.50
N LEU A 21 -11.58 7.74 18.25
CA LEU A 21 -11.72 9.20 18.15
C LEU A 21 -10.43 9.97 18.50
N ALA A 22 -9.66 9.46 19.47
CA ALA A 22 -8.36 10.01 19.86
C ALA A 22 -7.29 9.79 18.77
N ARG A 23 -7.39 8.67 18.03
CA ARG A 23 -6.56 8.40 16.85
C ARG A 23 -6.90 9.36 15.71
N ALA A 24 -8.19 9.56 15.43
CA ALA A 24 -8.71 10.48 14.40
C ALA A 24 -8.21 11.93 14.54
N ALA A 25 -8.08 12.44 15.78
CA ALA A 25 -7.54 13.77 16.04
C ALA A 25 -6.03 13.88 15.77
N SER A 26 -5.24 12.86 16.12
CA SER A 26 -3.82 12.78 15.75
C SER A 26 -3.61 12.49 14.25
N GLU A 27 -4.62 11.90 13.59
CA GLU A 27 -4.63 11.58 12.16
C GLU A 27 -4.89 12.80 11.29
N TRP A 28 -5.63 13.82 11.75
CA TRP A 28 -5.92 14.99 10.94
C TRP A 28 -4.64 15.72 10.49
N THR A 29 -3.64 15.85 11.36
CA THR A 29 -2.35 16.48 11.04
C THR A 29 -1.55 15.68 10.00
N TRP A 30 -1.76 14.37 9.93
CA TRP A 30 -1.11 13.49 8.95
C TRP A 30 -1.92 13.33 7.66
N ILE A 31 -3.25 13.32 7.74
CA ILE A 31 -4.16 13.42 6.60
C ILE A 31 -3.92 14.74 5.88
N GLU A 32 -3.77 15.85 6.60
CA GLU A 32 -3.34 17.14 6.05
C GLU A 32 -1.98 17.04 5.37
N ARG A 33 -1.03 16.28 5.94
CA ARG A 33 0.27 16.07 5.32
C ARG A 33 0.18 15.30 4.01
N ILE A 34 -0.52 14.16 3.97
CA ILE A 34 -0.76 13.40 2.73
C ILE A 34 -1.55 14.25 1.74
N ALA A 35 -2.56 14.97 2.19
CA ALA A 35 -3.31 15.91 1.38
C ALA A 35 -2.39 16.93 0.68
N ASN A 36 -1.50 17.53 1.47
CA ASN A 36 -0.53 18.52 1.00
C ASN A 36 0.52 17.91 0.06
N GLU A 37 0.95 16.67 0.30
CA GLU A 37 1.93 15.96 -0.53
C GLU A 37 1.32 15.44 -1.85
N THR A 38 0.03 15.07 -1.84
CA THR A 38 -0.70 14.54 -3.00
C THR A 38 -1.23 15.62 -3.95
N ARG A 39 -1.22 16.90 -3.53
CA ARG A 39 -1.78 18.05 -4.29
C ARG A 39 -3.23 17.84 -4.73
N SER A 40 -3.98 16.97 -4.05
CA SER A 40 -5.40 16.73 -4.32
C SER A 40 -6.23 17.76 -3.55
N ASN A 41 -7.18 18.42 -4.23
CA ASN A 41 -8.02 19.45 -3.62
C ASN A 41 -9.00 18.90 -2.56
N ASN A 42 -9.24 17.57 -2.52
CA ASN A 42 -10.07 16.94 -1.49
C ASN A 42 -9.72 15.43 -1.33
N PRO A 43 -8.65 15.11 -0.58
CA PRO A 43 -8.10 13.75 -0.49
C PRO A 43 -8.84 12.86 0.51
N VAL A 44 -9.77 13.41 1.29
CA VAL A 44 -10.60 12.62 2.21
C VAL A 44 -12.00 12.56 1.64
N ILE A 45 -12.51 11.35 1.42
CA ILE A 45 -13.93 11.13 1.18
C ILE A 45 -14.52 10.58 2.46
N SER A 46 -15.57 11.19 2.97
CA SER A 46 -16.35 10.64 4.08
C SER A 46 -17.77 10.34 3.61
N ALA A 47 -18.34 9.26 4.12
CA ALA A 47 -19.70 8.85 3.85
C ALA A 47 -20.42 8.52 5.15
N GLN A 48 -21.71 8.80 5.18
CA GLN A 48 -22.61 8.54 6.29
C GLN A 48 -23.83 7.77 5.78
N VAL A 49 -24.18 6.69 6.47
CA VAL A 49 -25.35 5.85 6.16
C VAL A 49 -26.18 5.72 7.42
N ALA A 50 -27.39 6.27 7.39
CA ALA A 50 -28.36 6.18 8.46
C ALA A 50 -29.30 4.99 8.25
N PHE A 51 -29.67 4.31 9.34
CA PHE A 51 -30.71 3.28 9.38
C PHE A 51 -31.39 3.36 10.75
N GLU A 52 -32.69 3.65 10.75
CA GLU A 52 -33.47 3.90 11.97
C GLU A 52 -32.74 4.87 12.91
N ASP A 53 -32.53 4.49 14.17
CA ASP A 53 -31.82 5.26 15.19
C ASP A 53 -30.31 5.02 15.20
N SER A 54 -29.72 4.59 14.07
CA SER A 54 -28.28 4.33 13.96
C SER A 54 -27.64 5.04 12.77
N LEU A 55 -26.40 5.48 12.95
CA LEU A 55 -25.58 6.12 11.93
C LEU A 55 -24.24 5.39 11.78
N THR A 56 -23.93 4.97 10.58
CA THR A 56 -22.59 4.48 10.21
C THR A 56 -21.85 5.58 9.48
N ALA A 57 -20.65 5.92 9.96
CA ALA A 57 -19.77 6.89 9.33
C ALA A 57 -18.45 6.22 8.96
N GLY A 58 -17.97 6.48 7.75
CA GLY A 58 -16.71 5.96 7.24
C GLY A 58 -15.95 7.00 6.43
N PHE A 59 -14.68 6.72 6.16
CA PHE A 59 -13.93 7.48 5.19
C PHE A 59 -12.94 6.64 4.39
N CYS A 60 -12.47 7.20 3.29
CA CYS A 60 -11.32 6.71 2.55
C CYS A 60 -10.40 7.88 2.17
N LEU A 61 -9.15 7.56 1.83
CA LEU A 61 -8.15 8.51 1.37
C LEU A 61 -7.88 8.32 -0.12
N LEU A 62 -7.99 9.40 -0.88
CA LEU A 62 -7.52 9.48 -2.26
C LEU A 62 -6.07 9.92 -2.28
N LEU A 63 -5.20 8.95 -2.56
CA LEU A 63 -3.77 9.16 -2.69
C LEU A 63 -3.42 9.66 -4.10
N ALA A 64 -2.22 10.23 -4.24
CA ALA A 64 -1.65 10.52 -5.54
C ALA A 64 -1.58 9.23 -6.36
N GLY A 65 -1.89 9.34 -7.66
CA GLY A 65 -1.87 8.17 -8.53
C GLY A 65 -3.17 7.40 -8.63
N ALA A 66 -4.33 8.01 -8.37
CA ALA A 66 -5.62 7.35 -8.55
C ALA A 66 -5.82 6.08 -7.68
N LEU A 67 -5.16 6.00 -6.52
CA LEU A 67 -5.41 4.95 -5.52
C LEU A 67 -6.29 5.52 -4.40
N ALA A 68 -7.38 4.82 -4.09
CA ALA A 68 -8.22 5.07 -2.94
C ALA A 68 -7.97 3.98 -1.88
N VAL A 69 -7.81 4.40 -0.63
CA VAL A 69 -7.55 3.50 0.50
C VAL A 69 -8.68 3.62 1.52
N GLN A 70 -9.31 2.50 1.84
CA GLN A 70 -10.30 2.39 2.91
C GLN A 70 -9.70 2.83 4.25
N GLY A 71 -10.32 3.82 4.88
CA GLY A 71 -10.04 4.21 6.26
C GLY A 71 -10.95 3.47 7.23
N GLY A 72 -11.13 4.02 8.43
CA GLY A 72 -12.01 3.43 9.43
C GLY A 72 -13.49 3.64 9.13
N ILE A 73 -14.31 2.74 9.68
CA ILE A 73 -15.76 2.83 9.72
C ILE A 73 -16.21 2.65 11.17
N THR A 74 -17.18 3.45 11.61
CA THR A 74 -17.75 3.36 12.95
C THR A 74 -19.28 3.41 12.87
N ARG A 75 -19.96 2.68 13.74
CA ARG A 75 -21.41 2.75 13.92
C ARG A 75 -21.71 3.39 15.27
N ARG A 76 -22.65 4.34 15.30
CA ARG A 76 -23.06 5.05 16.52
C ARG A 76 -24.58 5.17 16.61
N PRO A 77 -25.14 5.26 17.82
CA PRO A 77 -26.53 5.68 18.02
C PRO A 77 -26.74 7.09 17.44
N HIS A 78 -27.85 7.28 16.75
CA HIS A 78 -28.22 8.51 16.08
C HIS A 78 -28.84 9.51 17.08
N HIS A 79 -28.01 10.28 17.80
CA HIS A 79 -28.48 11.38 18.66
C HIS A 79 -28.10 12.73 18.05
N ARG A 80 -29.07 13.66 18.03
CA ARG A 80 -29.16 14.87 17.18
C ARG A 80 -27.88 15.70 16.97
N SER A 81 -27.88 16.34 15.79
CA SER A 81 -26.94 17.36 15.25
C SER A 81 -25.56 16.87 14.82
N TYR A 82 -25.54 16.02 13.79
CA TYR A 82 -24.32 15.78 13.02
C TYR A 82 -24.15 16.88 11.98
N ARG A 83 -22.92 17.40 11.81
CA ARG A 83 -22.55 18.02 10.54
C ARG A 83 -22.45 16.88 9.54
N PHE A 84 -23.41 16.82 8.63
CA PHE A 84 -23.41 15.86 7.55
C PHE A 84 -22.14 16.00 6.71
N SER A 85 -21.53 14.88 6.35
CA SER A 85 -20.66 14.83 5.17
C SER A 85 -21.52 15.06 3.92
N ASP A 86 -20.94 15.55 2.82
CA ASP A 86 -21.65 15.74 1.55
C ASP A 86 -22.32 14.46 1.00
N LEU A 87 -21.91 13.28 1.51
CA LEU A 87 -22.43 11.97 1.14
C LEU A 87 -23.19 11.35 2.32
N CYS A 88 -24.45 11.74 2.50
CA CYS A 88 -25.37 11.11 3.46
C CYS A 88 -26.40 10.24 2.71
N LEU A 89 -26.61 9.01 3.17
CA LEU A 89 -27.56 8.06 2.61
C LEU A 89 -28.51 7.56 3.70
N GLN A 90 -29.78 7.38 3.36
CA GLN A 90 -30.72 6.59 4.14
C GLN A 90 -30.70 5.15 3.61
N SER A 91 -30.49 4.20 4.50
CA SER A 91 -30.55 2.76 4.20
C SER A 91 -31.90 2.21 4.62
N ASN A 92 -32.43 1.27 3.83
CA ASN A 92 -33.59 0.47 4.20
C ASN A 92 -33.17 -0.89 4.81
N SER A 93 -31.86 -1.12 4.98
CA SER A 93 -31.29 -2.33 5.56
C SER A 93 -30.39 -1.99 6.77
N PRO A 94 -30.38 -2.83 7.82
CA PRO A 94 -29.45 -2.70 8.93
C PRO A 94 -27.97 -2.89 8.55
N ASP A 95 -27.67 -3.41 7.35
CA ASP A 95 -26.32 -3.63 6.83
C ASP A 95 -25.67 -2.34 6.32
N THR A 96 -25.53 -1.36 7.22
CA THR A 96 -25.05 -0.01 6.88
C THR A 96 -23.55 0.08 6.61
N ILE A 97 -22.74 -0.88 7.11
CA ILE A 97 -21.28 -0.91 6.89
C ILE A 97 -20.94 -1.20 5.42
N PRO A 98 -21.41 -2.31 4.79
CA PRO A 98 -21.17 -2.56 3.36
C PRO A 98 -21.64 -1.40 2.48
N ARG A 99 -22.81 -0.82 2.79
CA ARG A 99 -23.35 0.32 2.04
C ARG A 99 -22.48 1.58 2.16
N CYS A 100 -21.87 1.81 3.33
CA CYS A 100 -20.92 2.89 3.53
C CYS A 100 -19.65 2.68 2.70
N ILE A 101 -19.08 1.47 2.71
CA ILE A 101 -17.92 1.11 1.89
C ILE A 101 -18.24 1.29 0.40
N GLU A 102 -19.38 0.76 -0.06
CA GLU A 102 -19.84 0.92 -1.45
C GLU A 102 -19.90 2.40 -1.85
N ARG A 103 -20.42 3.26 -0.98
CA ARG A 103 -20.50 4.70 -1.25
C ARG A 103 -19.11 5.35 -1.37
N LEU A 104 -18.16 4.96 -0.52
CA LEU A 104 -16.78 5.43 -0.60
C LEU A 104 -16.11 4.97 -1.90
N ILE A 105 -16.37 3.74 -2.34
CA ILE A 105 -15.87 3.21 -3.62
C ILE A 105 -16.42 4.03 -4.79
N VAL A 106 -17.75 4.19 -4.86
CA VAL A 106 -18.42 4.95 -5.94
C VAL A 106 -17.87 6.37 -6.03
N GLU A 107 -17.77 7.08 -4.91
CA GLU A 107 -17.24 8.44 -4.91
C GLU A 107 -15.76 8.47 -5.31
N SER A 108 -14.96 7.50 -4.87
CA SER A 108 -13.55 7.41 -5.26
C SER A 108 -13.39 7.30 -6.77
N PHE A 109 -14.20 6.47 -7.42
CA PHE A 109 -14.16 6.32 -8.87
C PHE A 109 -14.71 7.54 -9.61
N ARG A 110 -15.73 8.23 -9.08
CA ARG A 110 -16.17 9.54 -9.60
C ARG A 110 -15.05 10.59 -9.55
N ARG A 111 -14.17 10.49 -8.55
CA ARG A 111 -12.94 11.29 -8.42
C ARG A 111 -11.74 10.68 -9.15
N LYS A 112 -11.98 9.79 -10.10
CA LYS A 112 -10.98 9.18 -11.01
C LYS A 112 -9.97 8.26 -10.33
N ALA A 113 -10.30 7.65 -9.19
CA ALA A 113 -9.52 6.53 -8.69
C ALA A 113 -9.60 5.34 -9.69
N GLU A 114 -8.48 4.68 -9.94
CA GLU A 114 -8.35 3.46 -10.73
C GLU A 114 -8.48 2.21 -9.86
N LEU A 115 -8.16 2.33 -8.56
CA LEU A 115 -8.21 1.23 -7.60
C LEU A 115 -8.69 1.73 -6.25
N TYR A 116 -9.60 0.99 -5.63
CA TYR A 116 -9.96 1.12 -4.22
C TYR A 116 -9.44 -0.09 -3.47
N GLN A 117 -8.79 0.10 -2.32
CA GLN A 117 -8.16 -0.97 -1.55
C GLN A 117 -8.57 -0.93 -0.08
N ALA A 118 -8.84 -2.10 0.48
CA ALA A 118 -8.92 -2.33 1.91
C ALA A 118 -7.90 -3.41 2.32
N LEU A 119 -7.20 -3.19 3.43
CA LEU A 119 -6.24 -4.13 4.00
C LEU A 119 -6.72 -4.52 5.39
N LEU A 120 -7.08 -5.79 5.58
CA LEU A 120 -7.61 -6.30 6.85
C LEU A 120 -6.58 -7.23 7.48
N PRO A 121 -6.23 -7.11 8.78
CA PRO A 121 -5.31 -8.05 9.41
C PRO A 121 -5.82 -9.48 9.30
N ALA A 122 -4.93 -10.41 8.95
CA ALA A 122 -5.25 -11.82 8.75
C ALA A 122 -5.35 -12.62 10.05
N GLU A 123 -4.71 -12.16 11.12
CA GLU A 123 -4.79 -12.75 12.46
C GLU A 123 -5.27 -11.67 13.43
N SER A 124 -6.39 -11.95 14.08
CA SER A 124 -7.05 -11.07 15.03
C SER A 124 -6.88 -11.67 16.41
N ALA A 125 -5.92 -11.15 17.20
CA ALA A 125 -5.87 -11.48 18.62
C ALA A 125 -7.08 -10.88 19.38
N MET A 126 -7.83 -9.95 18.77
CA MET A 126 -9.05 -9.35 19.30
C MET A 126 -9.90 -8.88 18.11
N VAL A 127 -11.11 -9.44 17.93
CA VAL A 127 -12.05 -8.92 16.92
C VAL A 127 -12.61 -7.63 17.49
N ASP A 128 -12.01 -6.50 17.13
CA ASP A 128 -12.61 -5.20 17.42
C ASP A 128 -13.93 -5.10 16.63
N PRO A 129 -15.09 -4.94 17.28
CA PRO A 129 -16.38 -4.80 16.60
C PRO A 129 -16.47 -3.54 15.72
N HIS A 130 -15.49 -2.63 15.79
CA HIS A 130 -15.34 -1.49 14.90
C HIS A 130 -14.48 -1.76 13.65
N CYS A 131 -13.89 -2.95 13.51
CA CYS A 131 -13.22 -3.36 12.27
C CYS A 131 -14.23 -3.70 11.17
N ILE A 132 -13.89 -3.32 9.93
CA ILE A 132 -14.50 -3.96 8.76
C ILE A 132 -14.04 -5.42 8.69
N SER A 133 -14.90 -6.29 8.19
CA SER A 133 -14.63 -7.71 8.03
C SER A 133 -14.48 -8.03 6.55
N GLN A 134 -13.97 -9.23 6.25
CA GLN A 134 -13.92 -9.71 4.87
C GLN A 134 -15.32 -9.81 4.25
N ASP A 135 -16.34 -10.18 5.04
CA ASP A 135 -17.73 -10.17 4.59
C ASP A 135 -18.25 -8.76 4.29
N HIS A 136 -17.88 -7.76 5.10
CA HIS A 136 -18.21 -6.37 4.79
C HIS A 136 -17.64 -5.93 3.43
N CYS A 137 -16.40 -6.31 3.11
CA CYS A 137 -15.77 -6.01 1.83
C CYS A 137 -16.48 -6.73 0.67
N ARG A 138 -16.77 -8.03 0.84
CA ARG A 138 -17.50 -8.85 -0.14
C ARG A 138 -18.89 -8.27 -0.44
N LEU A 139 -19.65 -7.95 0.60
CA LEU A 139 -21.00 -7.37 0.46
C LEU A 139 -20.98 -5.97 -0.15
N ALA A 140 -19.89 -5.22 0.04
CA ALA A 140 -19.69 -3.92 -0.61
C ALA A 140 -19.30 -4.02 -2.10
N GLY A 141 -19.18 -5.23 -2.66
CA GLY A 141 -18.80 -5.45 -4.07
C GLY A 141 -17.29 -5.44 -4.31
N MET A 142 -16.47 -5.51 -3.26
CA MET A 142 -15.03 -5.72 -3.40
C MET A 142 -14.74 -7.20 -3.63
N PHE A 143 -13.65 -7.50 -4.32
CA PHE A 143 -13.16 -8.87 -4.47
C PHE A 143 -11.87 -9.07 -3.70
N TYR A 144 -11.67 -10.32 -3.27
CA TYR A 144 -10.46 -10.73 -2.56
C TYR A 144 -9.29 -10.84 -3.55
N LEU A 145 -8.20 -10.14 -3.27
CA LEU A 145 -7.02 -10.10 -4.13
C LEU A 145 -5.98 -11.14 -3.71
N THR A 146 -5.45 -11.02 -2.48
CA THR A 146 -4.47 -11.96 -1.91
C THR A 146 -4.28 -11.76 -0.41
N LYS A 147 -3.51 -12.65 0.23
CA LYS A 147 -2.91 -12.43 1.54
C LYS A 147 -1.50 -11.86 1.34
N LEU A 148 -1.24 -10.68 1.89
CA LEU A 148 0.06 -10.02 1.90
C LEU A 148 0.75 -10.26 3.24
N ASN A 149 1.98 -10.75 3.22
CA ASN A 149 2.83 -10.84 4.40
C ASN A 149 3.73 -9.62 4.45
N ARG A 150 3.76 -8.92 5.58
CA ARG A 150 4.83 -7.97 5.86
C ARG A 150 6.00 -8.71 6.45
N MET A 151 7.17 -8.43 5.89
CA MET A 151 8.43 -8.93 6.41
C MET A 151 9.35 -7.80 6.78
N GLU A 152 10.13 -8.00 7.84
CA GLU A 152 11.03 -6.98 8.35
C GLU A 152 12.40 -7.56 8.71
N LYS A 153 13.43 -6.71 8.60
CA LYS A 153 14.80 -7.01 8.99
C LYS A 153 15.41 -5.82 9.72
N SER A 154 15.98 -6.07 10.90
CA SER A 154 16.77 -5.06 11.62
C SER A 154 18.15 -4.89 10.99
N LEU A 155 18.65 -3.65 10.97
CA LEU A 155 20.01 -3.29 10.57
C LEU A 155 20.81 -2.98 11.84
N THR A 156 21.76 -3.82 12.20
CA THR A 156 22.62 -3.64 13.38
C THR A 156 23.74 -2.63 13.09
N ASN A 157 23.84 -1.56 13.88
CA ASN A 157 24.86 -0.51 13.74
C ASN A 157 24.99 0.09 12.32
N GLY A 158 23.92 0.08 11.52
CA GLY A 158 23.96 0.54 10.13
C GLY A 158 24.88 -0.30 9.23
N LYS A 159 25.19 -1.54 9.61
CA LYS A 159 25.99 -2.47 8.81
C LYS A 159 25.20 -3.76 8.61
N LEU A 160 25.34 -4.35 7.43
CA LEU A 160 24.86 -5.71 7.20
C LEU A 160 25.92 -6.72 7.60
N GLU A 161 25.52 -7.71 8.40
CA GLU A 161 26.16 -9.01 8.35
C GLU A 161 25.69 -9.70 7.07
N LEU A 162 26.56 -9.74 6.07
CA LEU A 162 26.29 -10.39 4.79
C LEU A 162 26.62 -11.88 4.89
N ALA A 163 25.72 -12.72 4.39
CA ALA A 163 26.11 -14.09 4.04
C ALA A 163 27.20 -14.05 2.95
N PRO A 164 28.15 -15.00 2.94
CA PRO A 164 29.17 -15.07 1.91
C PRO A 164 28.51 -15.23 0.53
N GLY A 165 28.81 -14.30 -0.38
CA GLY A 165 28.35 -14.33 -1.76
C GLY A 165 28.98 -13.20 -2.56
N LYS A 166 29.27 -13.46 -3.84
CA LYS A 166 29.88 -12.48 -4.73
C LYS A 166 28.81 -11.80 -5.54
N ARG A 167 28.73 -10.46 -5.46
CA ARG A 167 27.91 -9.67 -6.37
C ARG A 167 28.29 -10.01 -7.82
N PRO A 168 27.33 -10.35 -8.70
CA PRO A 168 27.63 -10.61 -10.11
C PRO A 168 28.34 -9.40 -10.72
N SER A 169 29.50 -9.59 -11.34
CA SER A 169 30.33 -8.50 -11.86
C SER A 169 29.67 -7.72 -13.00
N ASN A 170 28.70 -8.34 -13.68
CA ASN A 170 27.92 -7.73 -14.74
C ASN A 170 26.65 -7.00 -14.26
N LEU A 171 26.40 -6.94 -12.94
CA LEU A 171 25.23 -6.27 -12.35
C LEU A 171 25.57 -4.84 -11.93
N THR A 172 25.03 -3.85 -12.64
CA THR A 172 25.11 -2.44 -12.27
C THR A 172 23.74 -1.90 -11.86
N ILE A 173 23.73 -0.96 -10.92
CA ILE A 173 22.50 -0.34 -10.41
C ILE A 173 22.75 1.15 -10.39
N GLN A 174 21.86 1.90 -11.03
CA GLN A 174 22.02 3.34 -11.25
C GLN A 174 20.70 4.07 -11.00
N PRO A 175 20.73 5.37 -10.66
CA PRO A 175 19.51 6.16 -10.51
C PRO A 175 18.63 6.09 -11.76
N TYR A 176 17.31 6.03 -11.57
CA TYR A 176 16.36 5.83 -12.69
C TYR A 176 16.37 6.97 -13.71
N HIS A 177 16.66 8.21 -13.28
CA HIS A 177 16.75 9.38 -14.15
C HIS A 177 17.92 9.32 -15.16
N ARG A 178 18.72 8.25 -15.14
CA ARG A 178 19.75 7.96 -16.16
C ARG A 178 19.19 7.33 -17.44
N ILE A 179 17.89 7.07 -17.50
CA ILE A 179 17.18 6.67 -18.73
C ILE A 179 15.97 7.59 -18.97
N PRO A 180 15.51 7.73 -20.23
CA PRO A 180 14.27 8.46 -20.52
C PRO A 180 13.07 7.91 -19.74
N GLU A 181 12.14 8.79 -19.34
CA GLU A 181 10.96 8.39 -18.57
C GLU A 181 10.12 7.32 -19.29
N GLY A 182 9.98 7.43 -20.62
CA GLY A 182 9.28 6.42 -21.42
C GLY A 182 9.94 5.03 -21.35
N ASP A 183 11.27 4.98 -21.27
CA ASP A 183 11.99 3.70 -21.12
C ASP A 183 11.89 3.16 -19.70
N TRP A 184 11.84 4.03 -18.69
CA TRP A 184 11.58 3.64 -17.31
C TRP A 184 10.19 3.00 -17.14
N ILE A 185 9.16 3.61 -17.74
CA ILE A 185 7.79 3.06 -17.73
C ILE A 185 7.76 1.69 -18.40
N LYS A 186 8.33 1.57 -19.61
CA LYS A 186 8.41 0.29 -20.33
C LYS A 186 9.18 -0.78 -19.54
N LEU A 187 10.23 -0.40 -18.82
CA LEU A 187 11.02 -1.32 -18.01
C LEU A 187 10.20 -1.88 -16.85
N ILE A 188 9.40 -1.04 -16.19
CA ILE A 188 8.47 -1.49 -15.15
C ILE A 188 7.40 -2.40 -15.74
N GLU A 189 6.78 -2.01 -16.85
CA GLU A 189 5.76 -2.83 -17.52
C GLU A 189 6.30 -4.20 -17.92
N ASN A 190 7.50 -4.24 -18.49
CA ASN A 190 8.15 -5.50 -18.83
C ASN A 190 8.46 -6.34 -17.59
N SER A 191 8.78 -5.69 -16.46
CA SER A 191 8.96 -6.39 -15.18
C SER A 191 7.67 -7.01 -14.62
N TYR A 192 6.48 -6.56 -15.06
CA TYR A 192 5.19 -7.15 -14.69
C TYR A 192 4.83 -8.41 -15.50
N VAL A 193 5.40 -8.58 -16.70
CA VAL A 193 5.11 -9.74 -17.57
C VAL A 193 5.41 -11.03 -16.81
N ASN A 194 4.43 -11.91 -16.66
CA ASN A 194 4.54 -13.17 -15.91
C ASN A 194 5.07 -13.00 -14.47
N SER A 195 4.85 -11.83 -13.85
CA SER A 195 5.20 -11.61 -12.44
C SER A 195 4.32 -12.48 -11.54
N LYS A 196 4.90 -12.98 -10.45
CA LYS A 196 4.18 -13.67 -9.37
C LYS A 196 3.78 -12.73 -8.23
N ASP A 197 4.16 -11.46 -8.33
CA ASP A 197 3.82 -10.45 -7.34
C ASP A 197 2.44 -9.88 -7.63
N VAL A 198 1.42 -10.46 -6.99
CA VAL A 198 0.00 -10.12 -7.16
C VAL A 198 -0.39 -10.01 -8.65
N PRO A 199 -0.32 -11.10 -9.43
CA PRO A 199 -0.46 -11.04 -10.90
C PRO A 199 -1.69 -10.25 -11.38
N GLU A 200 -2.79 -10.35 -10.65
CA GLU A 200 -4.07 -9.73 -10.94
C GLU A 200 -4.01 -8.19 -10.89
N ILE A 201 -3.17 -7.59 -10.04
CA ILE A 201 -3.14 -6.14 -9.78
C ILE A 201 -2.78 -5.32 -11.03
N SER A 202 -1.95 -5.89 -11.90
CA SER A 202 -1.49 -5.26 -13.15
C SER A 202 -2.63 -5.01 -14.14
N SER A 203 -3.70 -5.80 -14.05
CA SER A 203 -4.90 -5.64 -14.87
C SER A 203 -5.86 -4.58 -14.34
N LEU A 204 -5.76 -4.23 -13.05
CA LEU A 204 -6.72 -3.38 -12.34
C LEU A 204 -6.32 -1.91 -12.33
N ARG A 205 -5.01 -1.61 -12.36
CA ARG A 205 -4.47 -0.25 -12.34
C ARG A 205 -3.38 -0.05 -13.38
N SER A 206 -3.16 1.19 -13.80
CA SER A 206 -2.07 1.56 -14.69
C SER A 206 -0.71 1.54 -14.00
N THR A 207 0.37 1.41 -14.78
CA THR A 207 1.75 1.60 -14.31
C THR A 207 1.96 2.98 -13.69
N ARG A 208 1.33 4.01 -14.26
CA ARG A 208 1.36 5.37 -13.73
C ARG A 208 0.75 5.44 -12.31
N CYS A 209 -0.41 4.82 -12.11
CA CYS A 209 -1.05 4.70 -10.79
C CYS A 209 -0.10 4.05 -9.77
N ALA A 210 0.52 2.92 -10.13
CA ALA A 210 1.48 2.24 -9.27
C ALA A 210 2.67 3.14 -8.90
N LEU A 211 3.26 3.81 -9.89
CA LEU A 211 4.42 4.68 -9.69
C LEU A 211 4.12 5.86 -8.77
N GLU A 212 3.00 6.55 -8.97
CA GLU A 212 2.58 7.64 -8.10
C GLU A 212 2.32 7.17 -6.66
N GLY A 213 1.75 5.97 -6.49
CA GLY A 213 1.64 5.33 -5.17
C GLY A 213 3.00 5.15 -4.49
N TYR A 214 4.02 4.67 -5.21
CA TYR A 214 5.39 4.59 -4.69
C TYR A 214 5.99 5.97 -4.39
N ARG A 215 5.63 7.02 -5.16
CA ARG A 215 6.11 8.39 -4.92
C ARG A 215 5.54 8.98 -3.64
N ALA A 216 4.30 8.63 -3.28
CA ALA A 216 3.65 9.12 -2.06
C ALA A 216 4.34 8.65 -0.77
N ASN A 217 5.04 7.50 -0.81
CA ASN A 217 5.66 6.90 0.37
C ASN A 217 7.09 7.38 0.66
N ARG A 218 7.65 8.29 -0.14
CA ARG A 218 9.07 8.70 0.01
C ARG A 218 9.23 9.92 0.92
N THR A 219 10.27 9.92 1.75
CA THR A 219 10.76 11.17 2.34
C THR A 219 11.23 12.12 1.24
N ARG A 220 10.73 13.36 1.25
CA ARG A 220 11.14 14.40 0.29
C ARG A 220 12.66 14.60 0.30
N GLY A 221 13.27 14.61 -0.90
CA GLY A 221 14.72 14.77 -1.07
C GLY A 221 15.54 13.49 -0.95
N VAL A 222 14.91 12.34 -0.68
CA VAL A 222 15.56 11.02 -0.72
C VAL A 222 15.09 10.28 -1.97
N GLU A 223 16.00 10.07 -2.92
CA GLU A 223 15.71 9.35 -4.17
C GLU A 223 16.20 7.89 -4.08
N GLY A 224 15.24 6.97 -3.98
CA GLY A 224 15.51 5.53 -3.84
C GLY A 224 15.12 4.72 -5.08
N TRP A 225 15.05 5.33 -6.25
CA TRP A 225 14.56 4.67 -7.47
C TRP A 225 15.71 4.36 -8.41
N PHE A 226 15.86 3.10 -8.79
CA PHE A 226 17.00 2.61 -9.53
C PHE A 226 16.62 1.73 -10.70
N VAL A 227 17.41 1.84 -11.77
CA VAL A 227 17.45 0.89 -12.88
C VAL A 227 18.51 -0.17 -12.56
N VAL A 228 18.09 -1.42 -12.60
CA VAL A 228 18.98 -2.58 -12.55
C VAL A 228 19.43 -2.89 -13.97
N ARG A 229 20.73 -3.05 -14.18
CA ARG A 229 21.32 -3.44 -15.46
C ARG A 229 22.15 -4.71 -15.32
N VAL A 230 22.08 -5.53 -16.37
CA VAL A 230 22.86 -6.77 -16.52
C VAL A 230 23.54 -6.72 -17.88
N ASP A 231 24.86 -6.90 -17.92
CA ASP A 231 25.66 -6.81 -19.16
C ASP A 231 25.40 -5.48 -19.90
N GLY A 232 25.25 -4.39 -19.15
CA GLY A 232 24.93 -3.06 -19.67
C GLY A 232 23.48 -2.85 -20.13
N LYS A 233 22.63 -3.89 -20.18
CA LYS A 233 21.22 -3.81 -20.62
C LYS A 233 20.28 -3.53 -19.44
N PRO A 234 19.23 -2.70 -19.59
CA PRO A 234 18.18 -2.55 -18.57
C PRO A 234 17.51 -3.90 -18.31
N ALA A 235 17.62 -4.38 -17.07
CA ALA A 235 17.13 -5.69 -16.65
C ALA A 235 15.92 -5.60 -15.72
N GLY A 236 15.69 -4.46 -15.09
CA GLY A 236 14.54 -4.22 -14.24
C GLY A 236 14.69 -2.99 -13.36
N CYS A 237 13.93 -2.94 -12.29
CA CYS A 237 13.83 -1.79 -11.41
C CYS A 237 13.88 -2.18 -9.93
N LEU A 238 14.43 -1.29 -9.13
CA LEU A 238 14.43 -1.34 -7.68
C LEU A 238 13.89 0.00 -7.17
N ILE A 239 12.81 -0.05 -6.40
CA ILE A 239 12.14 1.11 -5.82
C ILE A 239 12.21 0.98 -4.31
N LEU A 240 12.98 1.89 -3.72
CA LEU A 240 13.21 2.01 -2.29
C LEU A 240 12.61 3.31 -1.78
N ALA A 241 12.10 3.26 -0.56
CA ALA A 241 11.70 4.44 0.18
C ALA A 241 12.38 4.48 1.54
N ARG A 242 12.65 5.69 2.02
CA ARG A 242 12.93 5.93 3.44
C ARG A 242 11.73 6.65 4.02
N ASN A 243 11.21 6.12 5.13
CA ASN A 243 10.09 6.72 5.83
C ASN A 243 10.60 7.72 6.89
N TYR A 244 9.70 8.47 7.53
CA TYR A 244 10.07 9.59 8.41
C TYR A 244 10.81 9.20 9.68
N HIS A 245 10.79 7.93 10.02
CA HIS A 245 11.72 7.42 10.98
C HIS A 245 12.44 6.21 10.35
N PRO A 246 13.50 5.68 10.98
CA PRO A 246 14.56 4.96 10.27
C PRO A 246 14.15 3.55 9.78
N VAL A 247 12.93 3.36 9.30
CA VAL A 247 12.47 2.21 8.52
C VAL A 247 12.63 2.56 7.05
N GLY A 248 13.44 1.76 6.38
CA GLY A 248 13.49 1.68 4.93
C GLY A 248 12.43 0.73 4.40
N GLU A 249 11.96 0.95 3.17
CA GLU A 249 11.00 0.08 2.52
C GLU A 249 11.48 -0.34 1.14
N ILE A 250 11.44 -1.63 0.86
CA ILE A 250 11.58 -2.16 -0.51
C ILE A 250 10.17 -2.18 -1.10
N SER A 251 9.76 -1.07 -1.72
CA SER A 251 8.40 -0.90 -2.24
C SER A 251 8.17 -1.68 -3.54
N TYR A 252 9.21 -1.88 -4.35
CA TYR A 252 9.14 -2.74 -5.53
C TYR A 252 10.52 -3.24 -5.96
N LEU A 253 10.59 -4.52 -6.33
CA LEU A 253 11.74 -5.12 -6.99
C LEU A 253 11.24 -6.03 -8.10
N GLY A 254 11.48 -5.64 -9.35
CA GLY A 254 11.04 -6.38 -10.52
C GLY A 254 12.17 -6.51 -11.54
N LEU A 255 12.33 -7.71 -12.10
CA LEU A 255 13.18 -7.95 -13.27
C LEU A 255 12.32 -8.38 -14.46
N SER A 256 12.73 -7.98 -15.66
CA SER A 256 12.16 -8.51 -16.90
C SER A 256 12.32 -10.04 -16.98
N PRO A 257 11.39 -10.76 -17.64
CA PRO A 257 11.39 -12.23 -17.67
C PRO A 257 12.73 -12.87 -18.01
N GLU A 258 13.45 -12.33 -18.99
CA GLU A 258 14.71 -12.84 -19.51
C GLU A 258 15.89 -12.73 -18.52
N PHE A 259 15.74 -11.99 -17.42
CA PHE A 259 16.75 -11.86 -16.37
C PHE A 259 16.40 -12.60 -15.07
N ARG A 260 15.22 -13.24 -14.99
CA ARG A 260 14.80 -13.99 -13.80
C ARG A 260 15.49 -15.34 -13.70
N GLY A 261 15.57 -15.89 -12.48
CA GLY A 261 16.14 -17.21 -12.22
C GLY A 261 17.67 -17.31 -12.38
N LYS A 262 18.37 -16.17 -12.56
CA LYS A 262 19.82 -16.09 -12.83
C LYS A 262 20.67 -15.65 -11.64
N GLY A 263 20.08 -15.57 -10.44
CA GLY A 263 20.82 -15.23 -9.21
C GLY A 263 21.09 -13.74 -8.97
N TYR A 264 20.59 -12.82 -9.82
CA TYR A 264 20.82 -11.38 -9.64
C TYR A 264 20.21 -10.79 -8.37
N SER A 265 19.21 -11.44 -7.77
CA SER A 265 18.57 -10.99 -6.54
C SER A 265 19.58 -10.78 -5.41
N PHE A 266 20.64 -11.59 -5.32
CA PHE A 266 21.68 -11.42 -4.31
C PHE A 266 22.35 -10.04 -4.40
N GLY A 267 22.85 -9.68 -5.59
CA GLY A 267 23.52 -8.39 -5.79
C GLY A 267 22.58 -7.19 -5.66
N ILE A 268 21.31 -7.36 -6.03
CA ILE A 268 20.29 -6.30 -5.90
C ILE A 268 19.92 -6.08 -4.43
N MET A 269 19.71 -7.15 -3.66
CA MET A 269 19.40 -7.07 -2.24
C MET A 269 20.57 -6.51 -1.43
N GLN A 270 21.81 -6.90 -1.76
CA GLN A 270 22.99 -6.30 -1.16
C GLN A 270 22.99 -4.77 -1.35
N PHE A 271 22.82 -4.31 -2.60
CA PHE A 271 22.74 -2.88 -2.90
C PHE A 271 21.57 -2.20 -2.17
N ALA A 272 20.38 -2.82 -2.15
CA ALA A 272 19.20 -2.25 -1.51
C ALA A 272 19.48 -1.99 -0.02
N LEU A 273 20.06 -2.97 0.67
CA LEU A 273 20.30 -2.86 2.09
C LEU A 273 21.48 -1.94 2.43
N ASP A 274 22.53 -1.91 1.59
CA ASP A 274 23.61 -0.93 1.69
C ASP A 274 23.06 0.50 1.51
N TRP A 275 22.14 0.70 0.55
CA TRP A 275 21.45 1.97 0.37
C TRP A 275 20.66 2.34 1.62
N MET A 276 19.83 1.43 2.16
CA MET A 276 19.06 1.68 3.39
C MET A 276 19.96 2.05 4.58
N ALA A 277 21.08 1.35 4.75
CA ALA A 277 22.08 1.67 5.76
C ALA A 277 22.66 3.08 5.56
N SER A 278 23.02 3.45 4.32
CA SER A 278 23.50 4.81 3.98
C SER A 278 22.44 5.89 4.29
N GLN A 279 21.16 5.52 4.22
CA GLN A 279 20.04 6.38 4.54
C GLN A 279 19.73 6.46 6.05
N LYS A 280 20.57 5.83 6.89
CA LYS A 280 20.43 5.74 8.35
C LYS A 280 19.18 4.99 8.79
N CYS A 281 18.71 4.04 7.99
CA CYS A 281 17.68 3.12 8.41
C CYS A 281 18.23 2.14 9.46
N THR A 282 17.45 1.84 10.48
CA THR A 282 17.69 0.81 11.51
C THR A 282 16.87 -0.45 11.25
N LYS A 283 15.88 -0.37 10.36
CA LYS A 283 15.01 -1.49 9.97
C LYS A 283 14.67 -1.36 8.49
N VAL A 284 14.44 -2.48 7.81
CA VAL A 284 13.94 -2.54 6.44
C VAL A 284 12.69 -3.40 6.42
N ALA A 285 11.67 -2.93 5.72
CA ALA A 285 10.40 -3.62 5.58
C ALA A 285 10.03 -3.83 4.10
N LEU A 286 9.17 -4.82 3.88
CA LEU A 286 8.52 -5.07 2.60
C LEU A 286 7.18 -5.74 2.83
N ALA A 287 6.31 -5.68 1.84
CA ALA A 287 5.09 -6.48 1.75
C ALA A 287 5.21 -7.40 0.54
N ILE A 288 4.81 -8.66 0.70
CA ILE A 288 4.92 -9.68 -0.34
C ILE A 288 3.63 -10.49 -0.42
N ASP A 289 3.21 -10.84 -1.64
CA ASP A 289 2.18 -11.83 -1.87
C ASP A 289 2.59 -13.18 -1.26
N SER A 290 1.79 -13.70 -0.33
CA SER A 290 2.04 -15.01 0.32
C SER A 290 2.12 -16.18 -0.69
N ARG A 291 1.58 -16.01 -1.90
CA ARG A 291 1.67 -16.98 -3.00
C ARG A 291 3.02 -16.92 -3.75
N ASN A 292 3.82 -15.88 -3.54
CA ASN A 292 5.10 -15.67 -4.23
C ASN A 292 6.26 -16.36 -3.49
N GLU A 293 6.22 -17.69 -3.47
CA GLU A 293 7.22 -18.54 -2.77
C GLU A 293 8.67 -18.26 -3.16
N VAL A 294 8.89 -17.85 -4.42
CA VAL A 294 10.24 -17.53 -4.93
C VAL A 294 10.79 -16.28 -4.23
N ALA A 295 10.00 -15.21 -4.16
CA ALA A 295 10.44 -13.98 -3.50
C ALA A 295 10.47 -14.15 -1.97
N LEU A 296 9.54 -14.90 -1.37
CA LEU A 296 9.56 -15.25 0.05
C LEU A 296 10.91 -15.89 0.43
N ARG A 297 11.35 -16.90 -0.33
CA ARG A 297 12.64 -17.57 -0.10
C ARG A 297 13.82 -16.61 -0.23
N VAL A 298 13.77 -15.68 -1.19
CA VAL A 298 14.81 -14.65 -1.33
C VAL A 298 14.87 -13.80 -0.06
N TYR A 299 13.76 -13.24 0.40
CA TYR A 299 13.75 -12.36 1.56
C TYR A 299 14.11 -13.09 2.86
N GLN A 300 13.63 -14.33 3.06
CA GLN A 300 14.01 -15.18 4.19
C GLN A 300 15.51 -15.47 4.22
N ASN A 301 16.13 -15.77 3.07
CA ASN A 301 17.58 -15.97 2.96
C ASN A 301 18.38 -14.70 3.30
N TRP A 302 17.78 -13.52 3.14
CA TRP A 302 18.34 -12.24 3.57
C TRP A 302 18.03 -11.91 5.04
N GLY A 303 17.38 -12.81 5.77
CA GLY A 303 17.07 -12.67 7.19
C GLY A 303 15.89 -11.74 7.47
N PHE A 304 14.99 -11.56 6.51
CA PHE A 304 13.68 -10.97 6.78
C PHE A 304 12.78 -11.99 7.48
N GLN A 305 11.98 -11.52 8.43
CA GLN A 305 11.03 -12.33 9.19
C GLN A 305 9.62 -11.80 8.99
N ASP A 306 8.64 -12.68 8.89
CA ASP A 306 7.23 -12.30 8.87
C ASP A 306 6.85 -11.60 10.18
N THR A 307 6.07 -10.51 10.09
CA THR A 307 5.61 -9.79 11.28
C THR A 307 4.10 -9.75 11.37
N ILE A 308 3.42 -9.32 10.30
CA ILE A 308 1.96 -9.25 10.26
C ILE A 308 1.46 -9.50 8.84
N SER A 309 0.30 -10.13 8.73
CA SER A 309 -0.31 -10.49 7.46
C SER A 309 -1.68 -9.83 7.25
N TYR A 310 -2.05 -9.60 6.00
CA TYR A 310 -3.25 -8.84 5.63
C TYR A 310 -4.01 -9.51 4.49
N HIS A 311 -5.33 -9.56 4.60
CA HIS A 311 -6.22 -9.79 3.47
C HIS A 311 -6.38 -8.49 2.69
N ALA A 312 -5.90 -8.49 1.45
CA ALA A 312 -6.11 -7.40 0.51
C ALA A 312 -7.42 -7.62 -0.25
N TRP A 313 -8.33 -6.66 -0.11
CA TRP A 313 -9.57 -6.58 -0.86
C TRP A 313 -9.52 -5.34 -1.75
N VAL A 314 -10.00 -5.46 -2.99
CA VAL A 314 -9.98 -4.34 -3.93
C VAL A 314 -11.26 -4.21 -4.74
N ALA A 315 -11.47 -3.01 -5.26
CA ALA A 315 -12.41 -2.72 -6.33
C ALA A 315 -11.71 -1.89 -7.40
N SER A 316 -12.11 -2.05 -8.66
CA SER A 316 -11.66 -1.19 -9.76
C SER A 316 -12.87 -0.81 -10.62
N PRO A 317 -12.83 0.29 -11.38
CA PRO A 317 -13.90 0.62 -12.34
C PRO A 317 -14.18 -0.50 -13.35
N LYS A 318 -13.22 -1.40 -13.59
CA LYS A 318 -13.36 -2.53 -14.51
C LYS A 318 -14.15 -3.71 -13.92
N THR A 319 -14.13 -3.85 -12.59
CA THR A 319 -14.69 -5.01 -11.89
C THR A 319 -15.88 -4.66 -10.99
N PHE A 320 -16.05 -3.38 -10.66
CA PHE A 320 -17.06 -2.92 -9.74
C PHE A 320 -18.40 -2.66 -10.44
N GLN A 321 -19.45 -3.31 -9.95
CA GLN A 321 -20.82 -3.12 -10.43
C GLN A 321 -21.68 -2.68 -9.25
N SER A 322 -22.03 -1.39 -9.20
CA SER A 322 -23.02 -0.84 -8.26
C SER A 322 -24.15 -0.22 -9.05
N SER A 323 -25.39 -0.40 -8.59
CA SER A 323 -26.58 0.25 -9.16
C SER A 323 -26.42 1.77 -9.20
N ASP A 324 -25.73 2.34 -8.19
CA ASP A 324 -25.55 3.78 -8.01
C ASP A 324 -24.41 4.36 -8.87
N PHE A 325 -23.52 3.51 -9.38
CA PHE A 325 -22.43 3.93 -10.25
C PHE A 325 -22.95 4.27 -11.66
N TYR A 326 -23.96 3.54 -12.14
CA TYR A 326 -24.54 3.70 -13.48
C TYR A 326 -25.81 4.57 -13.52
N SER A 327 -26.44 4.87 -12.38
CA SER A 327 -27.67 5.67 -12.30
C SER A 327 -27.43 7.18 -12.24
N SER A 328 -26.24 7.68 -12.59
CA SER A 328 -25.90 9.12 -12.55
C SER A 328 -24.98 9.54 -13.70
N THR A 329 -25.19 8.98 -14.90
CA THR A 329 -24.68 9.53 -16.16
C THR A 329 -25.62 10.55 -16.76
#